data_AF-A0A8S0XQS3-F1
#
_entry.id   AF-A0A8S0XQS3-F1
#
_cell.length_a   1.000
_cell.length_b   1.000
_cell.length_c   1.000
_cell.angle_alpha   90.00
_cell.angle_beta   90.00
_cell.angle_gamma   90.00
#
_symmetry.space_group_name_H-M   'P 1'
#
loop_
_entity.id
_entity.type
_entity.pdbx_description
1 polymer ?
#
loop_
_entity_poly.entity_id
_entity_poly.type
_entity_poly.pdbx_seq_one_letter_code
_entity_poly.pdbx_strand_id
1 'polypeptide(L)'
;MGGTPVIFIGYELEEDALDIYSVADNPRGEIKSLLRIVEAKIGILVGVVRYDDLEEQTHQFVCCFVVLSGRTYSSKELGDIVVHPEFFHMPSMVKTKGEFEHKFSPSAFVDSYGADGKTRVLPGAVIG
;
A
#
# COMPACT_ATOMS: atom_id res chain seq x y z
N MET A 1 15.98 -4.28 13.18
CA MET A 1 15.31 -4.26 11.86
C MET A 1 14.50 -2.98 11.79
N GLY A 2 14.74 -2.14 10.78
CA GLY A 2 14.20 -0.78 10.71
C GLY A 2 13.01 -0.69 9.77
N GLY A 3 11.80 -0.72 10.34
CA GLY A 3 10.58 -0.21 9.70
C GLY A 3 10.22 1.15 10.29
N THR A 4 9.21 1.81 9.72
CA THR A 4 8.70 3.07 10.26
C THR A 4 7.23 2.90 10.67
N PRO A 5 6.75 3.61 11.71
CA PRO A 5 5.35 3.64 12.05
C PRO A 5 4.53 4.22 10.90
N VAL A 6 3.50 3.50 10.46
CA VAL A 6 2.65 3.91 9.35
C VAL A 6 1.19 3.78 9.70
N ILE A 7 0.42 4.73 9.18
CA ILE A 7 -1.04 4.64 9.08
C ILE A 7 -1.36 4.47 7.60
N PHE A 8 -2.21 3.52 7.27
CA PHE A 8 -2.54 3.22 5.89
C PHE A 8 -3.98 2.76 5.73
N ILE A 9 -4.50 2.99 4.53
CA ILE A 9 -5.86 2.62 4.15
C ILE A 9 -5.81 1.92 2.81
N GLY A 10 -6.36 0.70 2.77
CA GLY A 10 -6.20 -0.16 1.61
C GLY A 10 -6.85 -1.53 1.74
N TYR A 11 -6.52 -2.38 0.79
CA TYR A 11 -6.90 -3.79 0.78
C TYR A 11 -5.68 -4.65 1.08
N GLU A 12 -5.87 -5.68 1.89
CA GLU A 12 -4.85 -6.70 2.07
C GLU A 12 -4.74 -7.54 0.79
N LEU A 13 -3.53 -7.91 0.39
CA LEU A 13 -3.27 -8.75 -0.78
C LEU A 13 -3.31 -10.24 -0.39
N GLU A 14 -3.82 -11.08 -1.30
CA GLU A 14 -3.60 -12.53 -1.20
C GLU A 14 -2.12 -12.87 -1.40
N GLU A 15 -1.67 -14.03 -0.90
CA GLU A 15 -0.26 -14.44 -0.97
C GLU A 15 0.26 -14.56 -2.42
N ASP A 16 -0.61 -14.95 -3.34
CA ASP A 16 -0.33 -15.12 -4.78
C ASP A 16 -0.80 -13.92 -5.62
N ALA A 17 -1.17 -12.80 -4.99
CA ALA A 17 -1.73 -11.64 -5.67
C ALA A 17 -0.73 -10.97 -6.64
N LEU A 18 0.56 -11.11 -6.36
CA LEU A 18 1.64 -10.50 -7.13
C LEU A 18 2.11 -11.37 -8.31
N ASP A 19 1.75 -12.64 -8.36
CA ASP A 19 2.24 -13.62 -9.34
C ASP A 19 1.95 -13.19 -10.79
N ILE A 20 0.79 -12.55 -11.03
CA ILE A 20 0.40 -12.06 -12.36
C ILE A 20 1.25 -10.87 -12.83
N TYR A 21 1.97 -10.23 -11.91
CA TYR A 21 2.89 -9.13 -12.17
C TYR A 21 4.35 -9.58 -12.18
N SER A 22 4.59 -10.89 -12.02
CA SER A 22 5.92 -11.49 -12.11
C SER A 22 6.51 -11.30 -13.50
N VAL A 23 7.55 -10.50 -13.54
CA VAL A 23 8.51 -10.47 -14.65
C VAL A 23 9.69 -11.30 -14.17
N ALA A 24 10.00 -12.37 -14.90
CA ALA A 24 11.04 -13.34 -14.55
C ALA A 24 12.26 -12.68 -13.88
N ASP A 25 12.62 -13.17 -12.70
CA ASP A 25 13.79 -12.82 -11.89
C ASP A 25 13.78 -11.48 -11.10
N ASN A 26 12.64 -10.81 -10.88
CA ASN A 26 12.62 -9.60 -10.04
C ASN A 26 11.33 -9.38 -9.20
N PRO A 27 11.27 -9.87 -7.94
CA PRO A 27 10.10 -9.67 -7.07
C PRO A 27 9.83 -8.21 -6.70
N ARG A 28 10.86 -7.34 -6.68
CA ARG A 28 10.63 -5.87 -6.55
C ARG A 28 10.06 -5.26 -7.83
N GLY A 29 10.23 -5.94 -8.97
CA GLY A 29 9.61 -5.58 -10.25
C GLY A 29 8.10 -5.78 -10.22
N GLU A 30 7.61 -6.75 -9.45
CA GLU A 30 6.18 -7.07 -9.32
C GLU A 30 5.41 -5.93 -8.67
N ILE A 31 5.89 -5.48 -7.50
CA ILE A 31 5.31 -4.35 -6.76
C ILE A 31 5.32 -3.08 -7.63
N LYS A 32 6.44 -2.80 -8.31
CA LYS A 32 6.54 -1.67 -9.25
C LYS A 32 5.51 -1.77 -10.38
N SER A 33 5.32 -2.96 -10.93
CA SER A 33 4.40 -3.20 -12.05
C SER A 33 2.94 -3.08 -11.60
N LEU A 34 2.58 -3.67 -10.46
CA LEU A 34 1.28 -3.51 -9.83
C LEU A 34 0.95 -2.03 -9.64
N LEU A 35 1.83 -1.29 -8.93
CA LEU A 35 1.62 0.13 -8.64
C LEU A 35 1.41 0.92 -9.93
N ARG A 36 2.25 0.71 -10.94
CA ARG A 36 2.11 1.42 -12.23
C ARG A 36 0.78 1.11 -12.94
N ILE A 37 0.35 -0.15 -12.96
CA ILE A 37 -0.91 -0.55 -13.61
C ILE A 37 -2.11 0.04 -12.87
N VAL A 38 -2.09 -0.02 -11.54
CA VAL A 38 -3.11 0.55 -10.67
C VAL A 38 -3.19 2.07 -10.82
N GLU A 39 -2.06 2.78 -10.70
CA GLU A 39 -2.01 4.25 -10.87
C GLU A 39 -2.53 4.67 -12.26
N ALA A 40 -2.18 3.92 -13.31
CA ALA A 40 -2.65 4.20 -14.67
C ALA A 40 -4.15 4.00 -14.87
N LYS A 41 -4.76 3.06 -14.13
CA LYS A 41 -6.19 2.74 -14.26
C LYS A 41 -7.08 3.60 -13.37
N ILE A 42 -6.62 3.91 -12.15
CA ILE A 42 -7.40 4.62 -11.13
C ILE A 42 -7.11 6.13 -11.16
N GLY A 43 -5.93 6.53 -11.65
CA GLY A 43 -5.53 7.94 -11.77
C GLY A 43 -5.04 8.60 -10.47
N ILE A 44 -4.84 7.82 -9.41
CA ILE A 44 -4.29 8.28 -8.13
C ILE A 44 -2.96 7.60 -7.82
N LEU A 45 -2.18 8.19 -6.91
CA LEU A 45 -0.98 7.56 -6.39
C LEU A 45 -1.33 6.43 -5.42
N VAL A 46 -0.58 5.34 -5.48
CA VAL A 46 -0.75 4.22 -4.56
C VAL A 46 0.58 3.79 -3.94
N GLY A 47 0.49 3.05 -2.84
CA GLY A 47 1.64 2.44 -2.18
C GLY A 47 1.35 1.00 -1.78
N VAL A 48 2.39 0.17 -1.71
CA VAL A 48 2.32 -1.13 -1.05
C VAL A 48 2.93 -1.01 0.33
N VAL A 49 2.18 -1.40 1.35
CA VAL A 49 2.64 -1.45 2.74
C VAL A 49 2.86 -2.91 3.11
N ARG A 50 4.04 -3.22 3.66
CA ARG A 50 4.36 -4.54 4.18
C ARG A 50 4.76 -4.44 5.65
N TYR A 51 4.12 -5.23 6.50
CA TYR A 51 4.46 -5.32 7.91
C TYR A 51 4.35 -6.76 8.40
N ASP A 52 5.10 -7.10 9.44
CA ASP A 52 4.98 -8.37 10.13
C ASP A 52 4.11 -8.16 11.37
N ASP A 53 3.15 -9.03 11.61
CA ASP A 53 2.31 -8.97 12.81
C ASP A 53 3.03 -9.52 14.06
N LEU A 54 2.31 -9.62 15.17
CA LEU A 54 2.86 -10.14 16.43
C LEU A 54 3.20 -11.63 16.36
N GLU A 55 2.65 -12.35 15.39
CA GLU A 55 2.89 -13.78 15.14
C GLU A 55 3.97 -13.99 14.05
N GLU A 56 4.67 -12.92 13.65
CA GLU A 56 5.68 -12.92 12.59
C GLU A 56 5.12 -13.29 11.20
N GLN A 57 3.80 -13.13 11.00
CA GLN A 57 3.17 -13.29 9.69
C GLN A 57 3.32 -11.99 8.89
N THR A 58 3.83 -12.09 7.67
CA THR A 58 3.98 -10.95 6.78
C THR A 58 2.65 -10.63 6.09
N HIS A 59 2.16 -9.42 6.29
CA HIS A 59 1.00 -8.88 5.59
C HIS A 59 1.42 -7.85 4.56
N GLN A 60 0.74 -7.84 3.41
CA GLN A 60 0.93 -6.87 2.35
C GLN A 60 -0.38 -6.19 2.01
N PHE A 61 -0.38 -4.88 1.90
CA PHE A 61 -1.54 -4.06 1.56
C PHE A 61 -1.25 -3.21 0.35
N VAL A 62 -2.19 -3.15 -0.60
CA VAL A 62 -2.23 -2.08 -1.59
C VAL A 62 -3.08 -0.94 -1.04
N CYS A 63 -2.48 0.25 -0.96
CA CYS A 63 -3.00 1.38 -0.21
C CYS A 63 -3.21 2.60 -1.12
N CYS A 64 -4.36 3.25 -0.94
CA CYS A 64 -4.64 4.56 -1.53
C CYS A 64 -4.19 5.71 -0.63
N PHE A 65 -3.90 5.42 0.64
CA PHE A 65 -3.43 6.39 1.60
C PHE A 65 -2.37 5.75 2.50
N VAL A 66 -1.21 6.36 2.64
CA VAL A 66 -0.12 5.95 3.55
C VAL A 66 0.55 7.17 4.14
N VAL A 67 0.69 7.21 5.47
CA VAL A 67 1.35 8.31 6.19
C VAL A 67 2.51 7.78 7.01
N LEU A 68 3.69 8.37 6.77
CA LEU A 68 4.96 8.03 7.43
C LEU A 68 5.44 9.13 8.40
N SER A 69 4.54 10.04 8.81
CA SER A 69 4.88 11.21 9.63
C SER A 69 4.98 10.92 11.13
N GLY A 70 4.61 9.72 11.58
CA GLY A 70 4.48 9.42 13.00
C GLY A 70 3.34 10.19 13.70
N ARG A 71 2.56 10.98 12.96
CA ARG A 71 1.34 11.63 13.47
C ARG A 71 0.32 10.56 13.83
N THR A 72 -0.31 10.73 14.99
CA THR A 72 -1.50 9.97 15.39
C THR A 72 -2.74 10.58 14.75
N TYR A 73 -3.62 9.72 14.22
CA TYR A 73 -4.92 10.11 13.70
C TYR A 73 -5.99 9.54 14.64
N SER A 74 -6.99 10.35 14.96
CA SER A 74 -8.21 9.87 15.60
C SER A 74 -9.04 9.04 14.63
N SER A 75 -9.91 8.16 15.15
CA SER A 75 -10.83 7.37 14.31
C SER A 75 -11.72 8.24 13.43
N LYS A 76 -12.07 9.44 13.90
CA LYS A 76 -12.82 10.43 13.10
C LYS A 76 -11.99 10.94 11.93
N GLU A 77 -10.75 11.36 12.19
CA GLU A 77 -9.86 11.83 11.12
C GLU A 77 -9.59 10.75 10.09
N LEU A 78 -9.48 9.47 10.50
CA LEU A 78 -9.34 8.36 9.56
C LEU A 78 -10.60 8.16 8.70
N GLY A 79 -11.78 8.23 9.30
CA GLY A 79 -13.05 8.10 8.58
C GLY A 79 -13.37 9.28 7.65
N ASP A 80 -12.77 10.44 7.91
CA ASP A 80 -12.91 11.64 7.09
C ASP A 80 -11.92 11.66 5.90
N ILE A 81 -11.00 10.68 5.78
CA ILE A 81 -10.10 10.60 4.63
C ILE A 81 -10.90 10.24 3.38
N VAL A 82 -10.95 11.18 2.44
CA VAL A 82 -11.65 11.01 1.17
C VAL A 82 -10.86 10.05 0.29
N VAL A 83 -11.40 8.85 0.12
CA VAL A 83 -10.85 7.83 -0.79
C VAL A 83 -11.43 8.05 -2.18
N HIS A 84 -10.56 8.04 -3.19
CA HIS A 84 -11.01 8.15 -4.57
C HIS A 84 -11.93 6.96 -4.93
N PRO A 85 -13.14 7.18 -5.50
CA PRO A 85 -14.12 6.11 -5.71
C PRO A 85 -13.59 4.94 -6.54
N GLU A 86 -12.72 5.20 -7.52
CA GLU A 86 -12.11 4.18 -8.35
C GLU A 86 -11.22 3.19 -7.57
N PHE A 87 -10.76 3.56 -6.37
CA PHE A 87 -9.96 2.66 -5.54
C PHE A 87 -10.78 1.50 -4.98
N PHE A 88 -12.10 1.66 -4.80
CA PHE A 88 -12.98 0.56 -4.39
C PHE A 88 -13.10 -0.54 -5.46
N HIS A 89 -12.66 -0.28 -6.69
CA HIS A 89 -12.56 -1.31 -7.74
C HIS A 89 -11.30 -2.19 -7.62
N MET A 90 -10.42 -1.97 -6.62
CA MET A 90 -9.18 -2.73 -6.44
C MET A 90 -9.35 -4.26 -6.48
N PRO A 91 -10.36 -4.87 -5.82
CA PRO A 91 -10.55 -6.32 -5.86
C PRO A 91 -10.82 -6.89 -7.26
N SER A 92 -11.20 -6.05 -8.23
CA SER A 92 -11.35 -6.45 -9.64
C SER A 92 -10.03 -6.45 -10.43
N MET A 93 -8.96 -5.88 -9.87
CA MET A 93 -7.65 -5.70 -10.52
C MET A 93 -6.58 -6.62 -9.96
N VAL A 94 -6.61 -6.87 -8.66
CA VAL A 94 -5.64 -7.69 -7.94
C VAL A 94 -6.38 -8.51 -6.88
N LYS A 95 -5.86 -9.71 -6.57
CA LYS A 95 -6.45 -10.57 -5.54
C LYS A 95 -6.25 -9.93 -4.16
N THR A 96 -7.35 -9.72 -3.45
CA THR A 96 -7.35 -9.06 -2.14
C THR A 96 -8.06 -9.92 -1.11
N LYS A 97 -7.52 -9.96 0.11
CA LYS A 97 -8.19 -10.57 1.25
C LYS A 97 -9.20 -9.58 1.84
N GLY A 98 -10.44 -10.03 2.00
CA GLY A 98 -11.43 -9.33 2.83
C GLY A 98 -11.90 -7.98 2.29
N GLU A 99 -12.14 -7.06 3.23
CA GLU A 99 -12.75 -5.75 2.97
C GLU A 99 -11.71 -4.62 2.95
N PHE A 100 -12.19 -3.39 2.75
CA PHE A 100 -11.36 -2.19 2.79
C PHE A 100 -11.05 -1.81 4.24
N GLU A 101 -9.78 -1.65 4.58
CA GLU A 101 -9.33 -1.53 5.98
C GLU A 101 -8.55 -0.24 6.24
N HIS A 102 -8.66 0.23 7.49
CA HIS A 102 -7.85 1.30 8.06
C HIS A 102 -6.94 0.70 9.12
N LYS A 103 -5.62 0.76 8.93
CA LYS A 103 -4.66 0.10 9.82
C LYS A 103 -3.54 1.03 10.26
N PHE A 104 -3.00 0.70 11.43
CA PHE A 104 -1.75 1.24 11.95
C PHE A 104 -0.77 0.10 12.14
N SER A 105 0.46 0.28 11.69
CA SER A 105 1.57 -0.62 12.02
C SER A 105 2.70 0.18 12.67
N PRO A 106 3.24 -0.27 13.82
CA PRO A 106 4.37 0.40 14.47
C PRO A 106 5.68 0.24 13.69
N SER A 107 5.75 -0.72 12.76
CA SER A 107 6.93 -0.97 11.94
C SER A 107 6.51 -1.60 10.62
N ALA A 108 6.55 -0.81 9.54
CA ALA A 108 6.31 -1.30 8.19
C ALA A 108 7.35 -0.80 7.20
N PHE A 109 7.37 -1.47 6.05
CA PHE A 109 8.03 -1.04 4.83
C PHE A 109 6.98 -0.51 3.86
N VAL A 110 7.31 0.57 3.15
CA VAL A 110 6.43 1.17 2.16
C VAL A 110 7.15 1.22 0.82
N ASP A 111 6.48 0.75 -0.21
CA ASP A 111 6.90 0.80 -1.60
C ASP A 111 5.96 1.72 -2.38
N SER A 112 6.47 2.83 -2.90
CA SER A 112 5.76 3.69 -3.87
C SER A 112 6.78 4.36 -4.78
N TYR A 113 6.47 4.45 -6.07
CA TYR A 113 7.46 4.78 -7.09
C TYR A 113 6.96 5.82 -8.09
N GLY A 114 7.74 6.88 -8.28
CA GLY A 114 7.57 7.88 -9.33
C GLY A 114 7.50 7.28 -10.73
N ALA A 115 7.00 8.08 -11.68
CA ALA A 115 7.04 7.73 -13.10
C ALA A 115 8.48 7.52 -13.61
N ASP A 116 9.48 8.10 -12.93
CA ASP A 116 10.91 7.90 -13.17
C ASP A 116 11.47 6.61 -12.52
N GLY A 117 10.62 5.83 -11.86
CA GLY A 117 10.98 4.58 -11.18
C GLY A 117 11.68 4.76 -9.83
N LYS A 118 11.86 6.00 -9.36
CA LYS A 118 12.46 6.31 -8.04
C LYS A 118 11.42 6.24 -6.94
N THR A 119 11.84 5.89 -5.73
CA THR A 119 10.93 5.87 -4.59
C THR A 119 10.41 7.27 -4.27
N ARG A 120 9.11 7.37 -3.94
CA ARG A 120 8.49 8.58 -3.38
C ARG A 120 8.50 8.60 -1.85
N VAL A 121 8.96 7.51 -1.24
CA VAL A 121 8.93 7.31 0.21
C VAL A 121 10.08 8.07 0.85
N LEU A 122 9.77 9.26 1.37
CA LEU A 122 10.68 10.10 2.15
C LEU A 122 10.18 10.18 3.60
N PRO A 123 11.05 10.54 4.57
CA PRO A 123 10.60 10.80 5.94
C PRO A 123 9.47 11.83 5.96
N GLY A 124 8.37 11.52 6.66
CA GLY A 124 7.20 12.39 6.71
C GLY A 124 6.30 12.36 5.46
N ALA A 125 6.56 11.47 4.50
CA ALA A 125 5.74 11.39 3.29
C ALA A 125 4.29 11.00 3.57
N VAL A 126 3.42 11.54 2.72
CA VAL A 126 2.02 11.12 2.56
C VAL A 126 1.88 10.65 1.12
N ILE A 127 1.31 9.47 0.93
CA ILE A 127 1.05 8.85 -0.36
C ILE A 127 -0.45 8.70 -0.45
N GLY A 128 -1.08 9.24 -1.49
CA GLY A 128 -2.53 9.35 -1.59
C GLY A 128 -3.00 10.78 -1.68
#